data_AF-A0A3R9F3T4-F1
#
_entry.id   AF-A0A3R9F3T4-F1
#
_cell.length_a   1.000
_cell.length_b   1.000
_cell.length_c   1.000
_cell.angle_alpha   90.00
_cell.angle_beta   90.00
_cell.angle_gamma   90.00
#
_symmetry.space_group_name_H-M   'P 1'
#
loop_
_entity.id
_entity.type
_entity.pdbx_description
1 polymer ?
#
loop_
_entity_poly.entity_id
_entity_poly.type
_entity_poly.pdbx_seq_one_letter_code
_entity_poly.pdbx_strand_id
1 'polypeptide(L)'
;MMPRQIWVLLGWSPIHGVASTPVGVLGIDEPEVFVEWVPREHTASRIWRERLAGAGPAEVVERITGWAETAVASAARVEPLLDGELADVVRAQVDDVLGSAR
;
A
#
# COMPACT_ATOMS: atom_id res chain seq x y z
N MET A 1 -16.41 -5.00 -12.50
CA MET A 1 -16.15 -4.75 -11.07
C MET A 1 -15.01 -5.65 -10.67
N MET A 2 -13.82 -5.08 -10.49
CA MET A 2 -12.69 -5.82 -9.91
C MET A 2 -13.01 -6.16 -8.45
N PRO A 3 -12.54 -7.30 -7.93
CA PRO A 3 -12.67 -7.58 -6.52
C PRO A 3 -11.84 -6.57 -5.72
N ARG A 4 -12.35 -6.18 -4.55
CA ARG A 4 -11.63 -5.34 -3.58
C ARG A 4 -10.21 -5.85 -3.36
N GLN A 5 -9.28 -4.92 -3.14
CA GLN A 5 -7.87 -5.25 -2.91
C GLN A 5 -7.30 -4.38 -1.80
N ILE A 6 -6.51 -4.99 -0.92
CA ILE A 6 -5.69 -4.28 0.07
C ILE A 6 -4.22 -4.64 -0.19
N TRP A 7 -3.37 -3.63 -0.17
CA TRP A 7 -1.95 -3.74 -0.50
C TRP A 7 -1.11 -3.04 0.57
N VAL A 8 -0.11 -3.73 1.10
CA VAL A 8 0.96 -3.10 1.89
C VAL A 8 1.97 -2.53 0.91
N LEU A 9 2.20 -1.22 0.98
CA LEU A 9 3.20 -0.52 0.20
C LEU A 9 4.56 -0.65 0.88
N LEU A 10 5.56 -1.13 0.15
CA LEU A 10 6.92 -1.34 0.66
C LEU A 10 7.87 -0.32 0.03
N GLY A 11 8.71 0.28 0.87
CA GLY A 11 9.82 1.13 0.50
C GLY A 11 11.16 0.40 0.64
N TRP A 12 12.18 0.96 -0.02
CA TRP A 12 13.54 0.45 0.03
C TRP A 12 14.10 0.41 1.45
N SER A 13 14.60 -0.75 1.86
CA SER A 13 15.37 -0.91 3.09
C SER A 13 16.87 -0.93 2.75
N PRO A 14 17.66 0.05 3.23
CA PRO A 14 19.11 0.02 3.03
C PRO A 14 19.80 -1.12 3.79
N ILE A 15 19.15 -1.64 4.84
CA ILE A 15 19.67 -2.74 5.67
C ILE A 15 19.56 -4.06 4.91
N HIS A 16 18.42 -4.31 4.26
CA HIS A 16 18.16 -5.56 3.55
C HIS A 16 18.48 -5.51 2.06
N GLY A 17 18.72 -4.31 1.50
CA GLY A 17 18.98 -4.14 0.08
C GLY A 17 17.78 -4.49 -0.81
N VAL A 18 16.55 -4.40 -0.27
CA VAL A 18 15.30 -4.73 -0.98
C VAL A 18 14.14 -3.88 -0.45
N ALA A 19 13.08 -3.72 -1.24
CA ALA A 19 11.81 -3.15 -0.76
C ALA A 19 11.18 -4.07 0.29
N SER A 20 11.26 -3.67 1.55
CA SER A 20 10.79 -4.46 2.69
C SER A 20 10.29 -3.62 3.86
N THR A 21 10.56 -2.32 3.87
CA THR A 21 10.05 -1.41 4.89
C THR A 21 8.60 -1.05 4.57
N PRO A 22 7.61 -1.36 5.43
CA PRO A 22 6.24 -0.92 5.21
C PRO A 22 6.14 0.60 5.30
N VAL A 23 5.53 1.24 4.31
CA VAL A 23 5.42 2.70 4.23
C VAL A 23 3.99 3.21 4.18
N GLY A 24 3.03 2.34 3.89
CA GLY A 24 1.61 2.65 3.86
C GLY A 24 0.78 1.44 3.47
N VAL A 25 -0.53 1.57 3.55
CA VAL A 25 -1.50 0.57 3.09
C VAL A 25 -2.46 1.25 2.12
N LEU A 26 -2.67 0.61 0.98
CA LEU A 26 -3.56 1.05 -0.10
C LEU A 26 -4.76 0.10 -0.19
N GLY A 27 -5.95 0.66 -0.14
CA GLY A 27 -7.20 -0.03 -0.43
C GLY A 27 -7.77 0.43 -1.78
N ILE A 28 -8.34 -0.52 -2.50
CA ILE A 28 -8.99 -0.34 -3.81
C ILE A 28 -10.33 -1.05 -3.76
N ASP A 29 -11.42 -0.31 -3.95
CA ASP A 29 -12.80 -0.82 -4.03
C ASP A 29 -13.59 0.06 -5.01
N GLU A 30 -13.51 -0.23 -6.32
CA GLU A 30 -13.94 0.68 -7.38
C GLU A 30 -15.34 1.29 -7.14
N PRO A 31 -15.49 2.63 -7.24
CA PRO A 31 -14.52 3.62 -7.72
C PRO A 31 -13.60 4.20 -6.62
N GLU A 32 -13.63 3.66 -5.41
CA GLU A 32 -12.92 4.20 -4.26
C GLU A 32 -11.46 3.70 -4.20
N VAL A 33 -10.56 4.62 -3.87
CA VAL A 33 -9.18 4.32 -3.48
C VAL A 33 -8.88 5.09 -2.21
N PHE A 34 -8.30 4.40 -1.23
CA PHE A 34 -7.91 4.99 0.05
C PHE A 34 -6.50 4.56 0.41
N VAL A 35 -5.67 5.48 0.90
CA VAL A 35 -4.31 5.19 1.35
C VAL A 35 -4.07 5.78 2.72
N GLU A 36 -3.56 4.95 3.63
CA GLU A 36 -3.09 5.37 4.95
C GLU A 36 -1.58 5.17 5.04
N TRP A 37 -0.85 6.19 5.49
CA TRP A 37 0.61 6.17 5.49
C TRP A 37 1.15 5.77 6.86
N VAL A 38 2.18 4.91 6.87
CA VAL A 38 2.91 4.60 8.10
C VAL A 38 3.64 5.86 8.58
N PRO A 39 3.47 6.29 9.85
CA PRO A 39 4.16 7.46 10.38
C PRO A 39 5.69 7.35 10.30
N ARG A 40 6.37 8.49 10.14
CA ARG A 40 7.85 8.62 10.14
C ARG A 40 8.60 8.01 8.95
N GLU A 41 7.95 7.29 8.05
CA GLU A 41 8.56 6.73 6.83
C GLU A 41 8.52 7.69 5.63
N HIS A 42 8.81 8.98 5.84
CA HIS A 42 8.66 10.01 4.82
C HIS A 42 9.56 9.81 3.61
N THR A 43 10.82 9.40 3.82
CA THR A 43 11.77 9.18 2.73
C THR A 43 11.46 7.89 1.96
N ALA A 44 11.14 6.81 2.66
CA ALA A 44 10.81 5.53 2.04
C ALA A 44 9.45 5.55 1.32
N SER A 45 8.49 6.36 1.79
CA SER A 45 7.18 6.55 1.14
C SER A 45 7.21 7.43 -0.10
N ARG A 46 8.31 8.14 -0.38
CA ARG A 46 8.37 9.16 -1.45
C ARG A 46 7.93 8.63 -2.82
N ILE A 47 8.47 7.48 -3.25
CA ILE A 47 8.15 6.89 -4.56
C ILE A 47 6.65 6.57 -4.66
N TRP A 48 6.06 6.04 -3.58
CA TRP A 48 4.63 5.73 -3.53
C TRP A 48 3.77 6.99 -3.56
N ARG A 49 4.17 8.04 -2.83
CA ARG A 49 3.48 9.35 -2.89
C ARG A 49 3.53 9.95 -4.29
N GLU A 50 4.66 9.87 -4.98
CA GLU A 50 4.81 10.34 -6.36
C GLU A 50 3.95 9.52 -7.34
N ARG A 51 3.89 8.18 -7.19
CA ARG A 51 3.05 7.31 -8.02
C ARG A 51 1.55 7.58 -7.86
N LEU A 52 1.11 7.82 -6.63
CA LEU A 52 -0.31 8.05 -6.32
C LEU A 52 -0.72 9.51 -6.54
N ALA A 53 0.24 10.45 -6.57
CA ALA A 53 -0.05 11.86 -6.82
C ALA A 53 -0.62 12.04 -8.24
N GLY A 54 -1.91 12.37 -8.31
CA GLY A 54 -2.63 12.61 -9.56
C GLY A 54 -3.12 11.36 -10.28
N ALA A 55 -2.86 10.16 -9.74
CA ALA A 55 -3.41 8.93 -10.29
C ALA A 55 -4.86 8.76 -9.86
N GLY A 56 -5.76 8.60 -10.83
CA GLY A 56 -7.17 8.27 -10.56
C GLY A 56 -7.36 6.82 -10.13
N PRO A 57 -8.51 6.46 -9.52
CA PRO A 57 -8.80 5.09 -9.08
C PRO A 57 -8.55 4.01 -10.14
N ALA A 58 -9.02 4.22 -11.38
CA ALA A 58 -8.82 3.29 -12.48
C ALA A 58 -7.33 3.12 -12.86
N GLU A 59 -6.56 4.21 -12.87
CA GLU A 59 -5.13 4.17 -13.17
C GLU A 59 -4.34 3.44 -12.06
N VAL A 60 -4.76 3.59 -10.81
CA VAL A 60 -4.19 2.83 -9.68
C VAL A 60 -4.47 1.33 -9.84
N VAL A 61 -5.71 0.95 -10.17
CA VAL A 61 -6.10 -0.46 -10.43
C VAL A 61 -5.23 -1.06 -11.54
N GLU A 62 -5.05 -0.35 -12.65
CA GLU A 62 -4.28 -0.84 -13.80
C GLU A 62 -2.79 -1.00 -13.48
N ARG A 63 -2.23 -0.12 -12.65
CA ARG A 63 -0.77 -0.07 -12.40
C ARG A 63 -0.30 -0.85 -11.19
N ILE A 64 -1.17 -1.12 -10.20
CA ILE A 64 -0.74 -1.67 -8.91
C ILE A 64 0.02 -2.99 -9.04
N THR A 65 -0.41 -3.88 -9.93
CA THR A 65 0.27 -5.16 -10.20
C THR A 65 1.69 -4.95 -10.74
N GLY A 66 1.88 -3.99 -11.65
CA GLY A 66 3.21 -3.66 -12.17
C GLY A 66 4.10 -2.98 -11.12
N TRP A 67 3.52 -2.14 -10.26
CA TRP A 67 4.24 -1.54 -9.14
C TRP A 67 4.67 -2.56 -8.08
N ALA A 68 3.83 -3.58 -7.85
CA ALA A 68 4.09 -4.66 -6.90
C ALA A 68 5.40 -5.41 -7.22
N GLU A 69 5.81 -5.47 -8.49
CA GLU A 69 7.01 -6.18 -8.93
C GLU A 69 8.30 -5.33 -8.89
N THR A 70 8.22 -4.04 -8.51
CA THR A 70 9.39 -3.16 -8.56
C THR A 70 10.31 -3.34 -7.35
N ALA A 71 11.61 -3.56 -7.59
CA ALA A 71 12.60 -3.86 -6.55
C ALA A 71 12.80 -2.76 -5.49
N VAL A 72 12.54 -1.49 -5.84
CA VAL A 72 12.77 -0.32 -4.97
C VAL A 72 11.51 0.16 -4.24
N ALA A 73 10.32 -0.22 -4.73
CA ALA A 73 9.04 0.20 -4.17
C ALA A 73 7.95 -0.83 -4.52
N SER A 74 8.08 -2.03 -3.96
CA SER A 74 7.15 -3.15 -4.15
C SER A 74 5.86 -2.96 -3.34
N ALA A 75 4.85 -3.78 -3.62
CA ALA A 75 3.62 -3.86 -2.86
C ALA A 75 3.28 -5.34 -2.64
N ALA A 76 2.82 -5.67 -1.43
CA ALA A 76 2.38 -7.00 -1.08
C ALA A 76 0.85 -7.03 -0.93
N ARG A 77 0.19 -8.00 -1.58
CA ARG A 77 -1.25 -8.17 -1.45
C ARG A 77 -1.59 -8.75 -0.08
N VAL A 78 -2.63 -8.21 0.55
CA VAL A 78 -3.17 -8.70 1.81
C VAL A 78 -4.33 -9.66 1.55
N GLU A 79 -4.24 -10.86 2.10
CA GLU A 79 -5.31 -11.85 2.11
C GLU A 79 -5.33 -12.59 3.47
N PRO A 80 -6.51 -12.96 4.01
CA PRO A 80 -7.86 -12.68 3.51
C PRO A 80 -8.25 -11.21 3.69
N LEU A 81 -9.22 -10.74 2.89
CA LEU A 81 -9.76 -9.40 3.03
C LEU A 81 -10.75 -9.33 4.19
N LEU A 82 -10.67 -8.27 4.98
CA LEU A 82 -11.66 -7.96 6.01
C LEU A 82 -12.88 -7.29 5.37
N ASP A 83 -14.06 -7.58 5.92
CA ASP A 83 -15.30 -6.88 5.58
C ASP A 83 -15.36 -5.48 6.25
N GLY A 84 -16.19 -4.60 5.70
CA GLY A 84 -16.45 -3.25 6.25
C GLY A 84 -16.05 -2.12 5.30
N GLU A 85 -16.13 -0.88 5.77
CA GLU A 85 -15.78 0.31 4.98
C GLU A 85 -14.29 0.29 4.57
N LEU A 86 -13.97 0.81 3.37
CA LEU A 86 -12.62 0.72 2.81
C LEU A 86 -11.57 1.34 3.72
N ALA A 87 -11.85 2.56 4.19
CA ALA A 87 -10.94 3.30 5.06
C ALA A 87 -10.67 2.60 6.38
N ASP A 88 -11.68 1.97 6.99
CA ASP A 88 -11.55 1.32 8.29
C ASP A 88 -10.72 0.04 8.19
N VAL A 89 -10.91 -0.75 7.13
CA VAL A 89 -10.07 -1.93 6.86
C VAL A 89 -8.63 -1.54 6.56
N VAL A 90 -8.39 -0.47 5.79
CA VAL A 90 -7.04 0.01 5.51
C VAL A 90 -6.34 0.47 6.81
N ARG A 91 -7.05 1.18 7.69
CA ARG A 91 -6.51 1.61 8.99
C ARG A 91 -6.21 0.44 9.91
N ALA A 92 -7.13 -0.53 10.01
CA ALA A 92 -6.89 -1.75 10.77
C ALA A 92 -5.64 -2.49 10.27
N GLN A 93 -5.46 -2.54 8.94
CA GLN A 93 -4.28 -3.16 8.35
C GLN A 93 -2.99 -2.37 8.63
N VAL A 94 -3.04 -1.04 8.73
CA VAL A 94 -1.89 -0.24 9.19
C VAL A 94 -1.55 -0.56 10.64
N ASP A 95 -2.55 -0.68 11.51
CA ASP A 95 -2.34 -1.05 12.91
C ASP A 95 -1.69 -2.43 13.05
N ASP A 96 -2.09 -3.40 12.23
CA ASP A 96 -1.46 -4.73 12.18
C ASP A 96 0.00 -4.66 11.71
N VAL A 97 0.28 -3.88 10.66
CA VAL A 97 1.66 -3.65 10.17
C VAL A 97 2.52 -3.03 11.27
N LEU A 98 2.01 -2.02 11.98
CA LEU A 98 2.71 -1.36 13.08
C LEU A 98 2.89 -2.27 14.30
N GLY A 99 1.90 -3.12 14.60
CA GLY A 99 1.95 -4.09 15.69
C GLY A 99 2.97 -5.21 15.44
N SER A 100 3.13 -5.63 14.18
CA SER A 100 4.09 -6.67 13.76
C SER A 100 5.55 -6.21 13.72
N ALA A 101 5.80 -4.89 13.76
CA ALA A 101 7.15 -4.31 13.72
C ALA A 101 7.83 -4.18 15.09
N ARG A 102 7.21 -4.71 16.17
CA ARG A 102 7.78 -4.79 17.52
C ARG A 102 8.48 -6.12 17.77
#